data_AF-A0A9D7CME1-F1
#
_entry.id   AF-A0A9D7CME1-F1
#
_cell.length_a   1.000
_cell.length_b   1.000
_cell.length_c   1.000
_cell.angle_alpha   90.00
_cell.angle_beta   90.00
_cell.angle_gamma   90.00
#
_symmetry.space_group_name_H-M   'P 1'
#
loop_
_entity.id
_entity.type
_entity.pdbx_description
1 polymer ?
#
loop_
_entity_poly.entity_id
_entity_poly.type
_entity_poly.pdbx_seq_one_letter_code
_entity_poly.pdbx_strand_id
1 'polypeptide(L)' 'MPAPGAPLQVVELPRPTLTPGAATLRVTYSEVCGTDVHLYHGRLSGVPYPIIPGHVSVGVIDEWPDRSGTSRGGCSR' A
#
# COMPACT_ATOMS: atom_id res chain seq x y z
N MET A 1 -4.53 7.42 -7.38
CA MET A 1 -4.42 8.23 -8.62
C MET A 1 -5.42 7.70 -9.63
N PRO A 2 -6.50 8.45 -9.94
CA PRO A 2 -7.54 7.98 -10.85
C PRO A 2 -7.12 7.98 -12.32
N ALA A 3 -6.30 8.95 -12.75
CA ALA A 3 -5.72 9.07 -14.09
C ALA A 3 -4.50 10.01 -14.07
N PRO A 4 -3.64 10.02 -15.10
CA PRO A 4 -2.58 11.02 -15.24
C PRO A 4 -3.12 12.46 -15.19
N GLY A 5 -2.46 13.34 -14.41
CA GLY A 5 -2.82 14.75 -14.23
C GLY A 5 -4.10 15.00 -13.41
N ALA A 6 -4.89 13.97 -13.13
CA ALA A 6 -6.10 14.11 -12.31
C ALA A 6 -5.74 14.27 -10.82
N PRO A 7 -6.45 15.12 -10.06
CA PRO A 7 -6.19 15.30 -8.63
C PRO A 7 -6.19 13.97 -7.84
N LEU A 8 -5.32 13.88 -6.84
CA LEU A 8 -5.34 12.76 -5.90
C LEU A 8 -6.65 12.74 -5.13
N GLN A 9 -7.17 11.53 -4.92
CA GLN A 9 -8.41 11.30 -4.20
C GLN A 9 -8.15 10.38 -3.01
N VAL A 10 -8.71 10.74 -1.86
CA VAL A 10 -8.82 9.85 -0.71
C VAL A 10 -10.06 9.00 -0.93
N VAL A 11 -9.89 7.68 -0.96
CA VAL A 11 -10.97 6.72 -1.18
C VAL A 11 -10.92 5.65 -0.11
N GLU A 12 -12.10 5.19 0.30
CA GLU A 12 -12.23 4.01 1.16
C GLU A 12 -12.26 2.76 0.30
N LEU A 13 -11.50 1.75 0.70
CA LEU A 13 -11.45 0.45 0.04
C LEU A 13 -11.85 -0.64 1.04
N PRO A 14 -12.47 -1.74 0.58
CA PRO A 14 -12.73 -2.87 1.44
C PRO A 14 -11.41 -3.44 1.96
N ARG A 15 -11.47 -4.06 3.15
CA ARG A 15 -10.32 -4.76 3.71
C ARG A 15 -9.88 -5.89 2.77
N PRO A 16 -8.58 -6.03 2.47
CA PRO A 16 -8.12 -7.07 1.54
C PRO A 16 -8.35 -8.47 2.14
N THR A 17 -8.79 -9.39 1.30
CA THR A 17 -8.81 -10.82 1.65
C THR A 17 -7.40 -11.38 1.50
N LEU A 18 -6.88 -12.01 2.56
CA LEU A 18 -5.57 -12.62 2.54
C LEU A 18 -5.56 -13.92 1.73
N THR A 19 -4.57 -14.04 0.85
CA THR A 19 -4.20 -15.31 0.19
C THR A 19 -3.08 -16.00 0.96
N PRO A 20 -2.85 -17.31 0.75
CA PRO A 20 -1.67 -17.98 1.31
C PRO A 20 -0.38 -17.21 0.95
N GLY A 21 0.50 -17.04 1.93
CA GLY A 21 1.75 -16.28 1.88
C GLY A 21 1.60 -14.78 2.12
N ALA A 22 0.38 -14.24 2.18
CA ALA A 22 0.15 -12.81 2.35
C ALA A 22 0.02 -12.39 3.83
N ALA A 23 0.28 -11.11 4.08
CA ALA A 23 0.06 -10.45 5.35
C ALA A 23 -0.54 -9.05 5.12
N THR A 24 -1.31 -8.54 6.07
CA THR A 24 -1.73 -7.13 6.08
C THR A 24 -0.78 -6.29 6.91
N LEU A 25 -0.50 -5.08 6.43
CA LEU A 25 0.32 -4.08 7.11
C LEU A 25 -0.54 -2.87 7.45
N ARG A 26 -0.61 -2.50 8.73
CA ARG A 26 -1.11 -1.18 9.13
C ARG A 26 -0.02 -0.16 8.92
N VAL A 27 -0.07 0.52 7.77
CA VAL A 27 0.88 1.55 7.36
C VAL A 27 0.86 2.72 8.35
N THR A 28 2.03 3.13 8.83
CA THR A 28 2.22 4.30 9.71
C THR A 28 2.79 5.48 8.94
N TYR A 29 3.75 5.21 8.03
CA TYR A 29 4.28 6.20 7.09
C TYR A 29 4.46 5.56 5.72
N SER A 30 4.30 6.36 4.67
CA SER A 30 4.64 6.02 3.29
C SER A 30 5.44 7.16 2.71
N GLU A 31 6.45 6.86 1.90
CA GLU A 31 7.24 7.89 1.25
C GLU A 31 6.49 8.54 0.09
N VAL A 32 6.95 9.73 -0.30
CA VAL A 32 6.62 10.36 -1.58
C VAL A 32 7.91 10.53 -2.35
N CYS A 33 8.06 9.77 -3.43
CA CYS A 33 9.29 9.67 -4.22
C CYS A 33 9.09 10.30 -5.62
N GLY A 34 10.17 10.57 -6.34
CA GLY A 34 10.12 11.07 -7.72
C GLY A 34 9.34 10.15 -8.66
N THR A 35 9.31 8.84 -8.41
CA THR A 35 8.48 7.88 -9.14
C THR A 35 6.99 8.21 -9.05
N ASP A 36 6.51 8.69 -7.90
CA ASP A 36 5.11 9.10 -7.75
C ASP A 36 4.79 10.34 -8.60
N VAL A 37 5.75 11.24 -8.80
CA VAL A 37 5.62 12.37 -9.73
C VAL A 37 5.57 11.88 -11.18
N HIS A 38 6.39 10.90 -11.55
CA HIS A 38 6.33 10.28 -12.88
C HIS A 38 5.00 9.55 -13.11
N LEU A 39 4.46 8.88 -12.10
CA LEU A 39 3.11 8.30 -12.13
C LEU A 39 2.06 9.39 -12.33
N TYR A 40 2.07 10.44 -11.51
CA TYR A 40 1.11 11.53 -11.62
C TYR A 40 1.08 12.15 -13.03
N HIS A 41 2.24 12.27 -13.68
CA HIS A 41 2.33 12.78 -15.06
C HIS A 41 2.17 11.72 -16.17
N GLY A 42 1.87 10.47 -15.85
CA GLY A 42 1.71 9.40 -16.83
C GLY A 42 2.99 9.06 -17.60
N ARG A 43 4.16 9.30 -17.01
CA ARG A 43 5.49 9.12 -17.65
C ARG A 43 6.06 7.72 -17.50
N LEU A 44 5.36 6.81 -16.82
CA LEU A 44 5.73 5.40 -16.71
C LEU A 44 4.87 4.56 -17.64
N SER A 45 5.52 3.90 -18.60
CA SER A 45 4.87 3.01 -19.56
C SER A 45 4.28 1.77 -18.88
N GLY A 46 3.07 1.38 -19.28
CA GLY A 46 2.43 0.14 -18.84
C GLY A 46 1.84 0.15 -17.44
N VAL A 47 1.80 1.31 -16.76
CA VAL A 47 1.16 1.42 -15.45
C VAL A 47 -0.37 1.56 -15.63
N PRO A 48 -1.17 0.64 -15.07
CA PRO A 48 -2.62 0.75 -15.12
C PRO A 48 -3.12 1.83 -14.16
N TYR A 49 -4.16 2.56 -14.56
CA TYR A 49 -4.91 3.46 -13.70
C TYR A 49 -6.34 2.90 -13.52
N PRO A 50 -6.97 3.07 -12.35
CA PRO A 50 -6.47 3.77 -11.16
C PRO A 50 -5.37 2.98 -10.43
N ILE A 51 -4.42 3.71 -9.82
CA ILE A 51 -3.33 3.12 -9.03
C ILE A 51 -3.20 3.79 -7.65
N ILE A 52 -2.84 3.00 -6.63
CA ILE A 52 -2.47 3.48 -5.30
C ILE A 52 -0.94 3.69 -5.29
N PRO A 53 -0.45 4.94 -5.20
CA PRO A 53 0.99 5.24 -5.14
C PRO A 53 1.59 4.93 -3.76
N GLY A 54 2.91 5.02 -3.65
CA GLY A 54 3.65 4.68 -2.44
C GLY A 54 4.21 3.26 -2.49
N HIS A 55 5.48 3.15 -2.87
CA HIS A 55 6.19 1.87 -3.01
C HIS A 55 7.22 1.62 -1.91
N VAL A 56 7.33 2.53 -0.95
CA VAL A 56 8.08 2.34 0.29
C VAL A 56 7.20 2.80 1.44
N SER A 57 6.97 1.88 2.37
CA SER A 57 6.09 2.11 3.52
C SER A 57 6.64 1.39 4.74
N VAL A 58 6.35 1.95 5.91
CA VAL A 58 6.66 1.38 7.21
C VAL A 58 5.41 1.31 8.07
N GLY A 59 5.29 0.27 8.88
CA GLY A 59 4.11 0.05 9.70
C GLY A 59 4.24 -1.18 10.60
N VAL A 60 3.09 -1.64 11.09
CA VAL A 60 2.99 -2.81 11.97
C VAL A 60 2.19 -3.89 11.25
N ILE A 61 2.68 -5.14 11.29
CA ILE A 61 1.92 -6.28 10.79
C ILE A 61 0.61 -6.38 11.57
N ASP A 62 -0.50 -6.38 10.84
CA ASP A 62 -1.85 -6.43 11.40
C ASP A 62 -2.35 -7.88 11.42
N GLU A 63 -2.24 -8.61 10.31
CA GLU A 63 -2.52 -10.04 10.20
C GLU A 63 -1.47 -10.76 9.36
N TRP A 64 -1.05 -11.95 9.78
CA TRP A 64 -0.17 -12.84 9.01
C TRP A 64 -0.43 -14.31 9.40
N PRO A 65 -1.38 -15.00 8.73
CA PRO A 65 -1.82 -16.34 9.12
C PRO A 65 -0.72 -17.42 9.01
N ASP A 66 0.15 -17.30 8.01
CA ASP A 66 1.11 -18.36 7.66
C ASP A 66 2.40 -18.33 8.48
N ARG A 67 2.53 -17.37 9.42
CA ARG A 67 3.66 -17.35 10.33
C ARG A 67 3.36 -18.23 11.54
N SER A 68 3.95 -19.42 11.55
CA SER A 68 3.90 -20.42 12.63
C SER A 68 4.46 -19.98 13.99
N GLY A 69 4.52 -18.68 14.31
CA GLY A 69 5.18 -18.21 15.52
C GLY A 69 5.14 -16.72 15.82
N THR A 70 4.06 -15.98 15.54
CA THR A 70 3.82 -14.73 16.30
C THR A 70 2.36 -14.58 16.70
N SER A 71 2.20 -14.49 18.02
CA SER A 71 0.99 -14.27 18.77
C SER A 71 0.18 -13.09 18.27
N ARG A 72 -1.13 -13.12 18.56
CA ARG A 72 -1.96 -11.93 18.73
C ARG A 72 -1.28 -11.02 19.75
N GLY A 73 -0.40 -10.16 19.28
CA GLY A 73 0.40 -9.27 20.09
C GLY A 73 0.89 -8.20 19.14
N GLY A 74 0.24 -7.04 19.18
CA GLY A 74 0.76 -5.87 18.51
C GLY A 74 2.24 -5.72 18.82
N CYS A 75 2.99 -5.18 17.87
CA CYS A 75 4.26 -4.54 18.18
C CYS A 75 3.93 -3.42 19.17
N SER A 76 3.86 -3.77 20.45
CA SER A 76 3.62 -2.87 21.57
C SER A 76 4.84 -1.98 21.66
N ARG A 77 4.58 -0.68 21.79
CA ARG A 77 5.58 0.36 22.06
C ARG A 77 6.66 -0.10 23.04
#